data_AF-A0A139N1A7-F1
#
_entry.id   AF-A0A139N1A7-F1
#
_cell.length_a   1.000
_cell.length_b   1.000
_cell.length_c   1.000
_cell.angle_alpha   90.00
_cell.angle_beta   90.00
_cell.angle_gamma   90.00
#
_symmetry.space_group_name_H-M   'P 1'
#
loop_
_entity.id
_entity.type
_entity.pdbx_description
1 polymer ?
#
loop_
_entity_poly.entity_id
_entity_poly.type
_entity_poly.pdbx_seq_one_letter_code
_entity_poly.pdbx_strand_id
1 'polypeptide(L)'
;MARKKFISDEELIEMFDHYLEKKCNSNINLFKLPQFGEHLRTNGYSKVADTTIRRNVAFRGLLADLKAKSNDEDFQTIITYKTLDVENFIRTNRTPRAIKATLMELNRHYKRIVEVALQFKDEADKLREINKKLELKTEKAENDEKERKELQDEVVKLRSILKTSVYPEIAKELLKEEGLLKSDTKVITDEFLASQIITVDTEIDFSKETISQSGSQSKVVNIKNMLDNATKY
;
A
#
# COMPACT_ATOMS: atom_id res chain seq x y z
N MET A 1 37.66 -0.54 23.14
CA MET A 1 37.71 0.29 21.92
C MET A 1 37.59 -0.62 20.71
N ALA A 2 36.56 -0.43 19.87
CA ALA A 2 36.42 -1.21 18.64
C ALA A 2 37.47 -0.78 17.62
N ARG A 3 38.20 -1.74 17.03
CA ARG A 3 39.23 -1.47 16.02
C ARG A 3 38.55 -0.88 14.77
N LYS A 4 39.06 0.26 14.27
CA LYS A 4 38.56 0.86 13.02
C LYS A 4 38.65 -0.16 11.88
N LYS A 5 37.55 -0.31 11.11
CA LYS A 5 37.51 -1.16 9.92
C LYS A 5 38.46 -0.60 8.86
N PHE A 6 39.10 -1.48 8.09
CA PHE A 6 40.04 -1.11 7.02
C PHE A 6 39.35 -0.79 5.68
N ILE A 7 38.08 -1.16 5.55
CA ILE A 7 37.21 -0.93 4.39
C ILE A 7 35.77 -0.88 4.92
N SER A 8 34.91 -0.05 4.33
CA SER A 8 33.49 -0.07 4.68
C SER A 8 32.80 -1.33 4.15
N ASP A 9 31.59 -1.61 4.64
CA ASP A 9 30.85 -2.77 4.16
C ASP A 9 30.31 -2.50 2.75
N GLU A 10 29.93 -1.25 2.42
CA GLU A 10 29.48 -0.87 1.08
C GLU A 10 30.60 -0.95 0.02
N GLU A 11 31.78 -0.40 0.33
CA GLU A 11 32.94 -0.40 -0.57
C GLU A 11 33.41 -1.82 -0.89
N LEU A 12 33.34 -2.73 0.09
CA LEU A 12 33.72 -4.12 -0.10
C LEU A 12 32.77 -4.85 -1.07
N ILE A 13 31.49 -4.52 -1.02
CA ILE A 13 30.45 -5.10 -1.88
C ILE A 13 30.60 -4.55 -3.31
N GLU A 14 30.77 -3.24 -3.48
CA GLU A 14 30.96 -2.62 -4.80
C GLU A 14 32.20 -3.19 -5.51
N MET A 15 33.31 -3.32 -4.79
CA MET A 15 34.54 -3.91 -5.34
C MET A 15 34.39 -5.39 -5.69
N PHE A 16 33.51 -6.10 -4.99
CA PHE A 16 33.17 -7.49 -5.27
C PHE A 16 32.33 -7.62 -6.54
N ASP A 17 31.34 -6.75 -6.74
CA ASP A 17 30.54 -6.72 -7.95
C ASP A 17 31.40 -6.43 -9.18
N HIS A 18 32.28 -5.42 -9.10
CA HIS A 18 33.25 -5.14 -10.16
C HIS A 18 34.22 -6.30 -10.44
N TYR A 19 34.64 -7.02 -9.39
CA TYR A 19 35.47 -8.21 -9.56
C TYR A 19 34.70 -9.34 -10.26
N LEU A 20 33.44 -9.56 -9.88
CA LEU A 20 32.60 -10.57 -10.52
C LEU A 20 32.39 -10.26 -12.00
N GLU A 21 32.07 -9.02 -12.36
CA GLU A 21 31.89 -8.61 -13.75
C GLU A 21 33.17 -8.78 -14.57
N LYS A 22 34.30 -8.25 -14.07
CA LYS A 22 35.54 -8.14 -14.85
C LYS A 22 36.36 -9.43 -14.90
N LYS A 23 36.32 -10.26 -13.84
CA LYS A 23 37.18 -11.44 -13.70
C LYS A 23 36.41 -12.75 -13.70
N CYS A 24 35.15 -12.75 -13.29
CA CYS A 24 34.32 -13.96 -13.22
C CYS A 24 33.18 -13.98 -14.26
N ASN A 25 33.06 -12.95 -15.11
CA ASN A 25 31.93 -12.78 -16.05
C ASN A 25 30.57 -13.00 -15.35
N SER A 26 30.42 -12.44 -14.15
CA SER A 26 29.24 -12.57 -13.28
C SER A 26 28.92 -14.00 -12.82
N ASN A 27 29.83 -14.96 -13.01
CA ASN A 27 29.66 -16.33 -12.52
C ASN A 27 30.25 -16.50 -11.11
N ILE A 28 29.35 -16.59 -10.13
CA ILE A 28 29.72 -16.77 -8.71
C ILE A 28 30.47 -18.08 -8.43
N ASN A 29 30.33 -19.11 -9.27
CA ASN A 29 31.02 -20.38 -9.08
C ASN A 29 32.53 -20.28 -9.37
N LEU A 30 32.95 -19.26 -10.13
CA LEU A 30 34.35 -18.97 -10.41
C LEU A 30 35.01 -18.12 -9.32
N PHE A 31 34.23 -17.61 -8.35
CA PHE A 31 34.73 -16.75 -7.29
C PHE A 31 35.70 -17.50 -6.37
N LYS A 32 36.90 -16.94 -6.20
CA LYS A 32 37.91 -17.41 -5.26
C LYS A 32 38.33 -16.27 -4.33
N LEU A 33 38.12 -16.47 -3.02
CA LEU A 33 38.43 -15.48 -2.00
C LEU A 33 39.88 -14.94 -2.05
N PRO A 34 40.92 -15.77 -2.27
CA PRO A 34 42.30 -15.26 -2.35
C PRO A 34 42.52 -14.32 -3.55
N GLN A 35 41.89 -14.61 -4.69
CA GLN A 35 42.00 -13.79 -5.90
C GLN A 35 41.27 -12.47 -5.75
N PHE A 36 40.13 -12.47 -5.05
CA PHE A 36 39.43 -11.25 -4.68
C PHE A 36 40.23 -10.40 -3.67
N GLY A 37 40.87 -11.03 -2.68
CA GLY A 37 41.77 -10.34 -1.75
C GLY A 37 42.95 -9.66 -2.46
N GLU A 38 43.52 -10.31 -3.48
CA GLU A 38 44.57 -9.72 -4.32
C GLU A 38 44.04 -8.55 -5.17
N HIS A 39 42.82 -8.65 -5.69
CA HIS A 39 42.16 -7.57 -6.41
C HIS A 39 41.95 -6.33 -5.52
N LEU A 40 41.51 -6.52 -4.27
CA LEU A 40 41.36 -5.42 -3.31
C LEU A 40 42.69 -4.74 -2.98
N ARG A 41 43.75 -5.54 -2.79
CA ARG A 41 45.10 -5.01 -2.52
C ARG A 41 45.65 -4.20 -3.70
N THR A 42 45.36 -4.63 -4.93
CA THR A 42 45.78 -3.94 -6.16
C THR A 42 45.01 -2.62 -6.37
N ASN A 43 43.77 -2.53 -5.91
CA ASN A 43 42.89 -1.36 -6.06
C ASN A 43 42.92 -0.41 -4.84
N GLY A 44 44.00 -0.38 -4.07
CA GLY A 44 44.22 0.62 -3.01
C GLY A 44 44.01 0.15 -1.57
N TYR A 45 43.48 -1.06 -1.34
CA TYR A 45 43.24 -1.61 0.00
C TYR A 45 44.35 -2.58 0.45
N SER A 46 45.59 -2.10 0.49
CA SER A 46 46.78 -2.91 0.77
C SER A 46 46.80 -3.62 2.14
N LYS A 47 46.06 -3.09 3.13
CA LYS A 47 46.01 -3.60 4.51
C LYS A 47 44.88 -4.60 4.78
N VAL A 48 44.04 -4.90 3.78
CA VAL A 48 42.92 -5.84 3.93
C VAL A 48 43.42 -7.28 3.78
N ALA A 49 43.34 -8.03 4.87
CA ALA A 49 43.64 -9.46 4.90
C ALA A 49 42.42 -10.30 4.52
N ASP A 50 42.65 -11.45 3.88
CA ASP A 50 41.60 -12.39 3.46
C ASP A 50 40.74 -12.86 4.65
N THR A 51 41.36 -12.98 5.83
CA THR A 51 40.67 -13.30 7.09
C THR A 51 39.64 -12.25 7.48
N THR A 52 39.90 -10.97 7.18
CA THR A 52 39.00 -9.85 7.49
C THR A 52 37.79 -9.88 6.56
N ILE A 53 38.00 -10.15 5.27
CA ILE A 53 36.94 -10.31 4.27
C ILE A 53 36.02 -11.48 4.66
N ARG A 54 36.61 -12.64 5.00
CA ARG A 54 35.86 -13.86 5.38
C ARG A 54 35.00 -13.69 6.63
N ARG A 55 35.41 -12.79 7.54
CA ARG A 55 34.73 -12.52 8.81
C ARG A 55 33.68 -11.41 8.69
N ASN A 56 33.62 -10.70 7.57
CA ASN A 56 32.58 -9.70 7.34
C ASN A 56 31.21 -10.39 7.18
N VAL A 57 30.26 -10.02 8.04
CA VAL A 57 28.94 -10.65 8.12
C VAL A 57 28.09 -10.28 6.90
N ALA A 58 28.09 -9.01 6.50
CA ALA A 58 27.34 -8.52 5.34
C ALA A 58 27.81 -9.20 4.05
N PHE A 59 29.13 -9.23 3.84
CA PHE A 59 29.74 -9.91 2.69
C PHE A 59 29.44 -11.41 2.65
N ARG A 60 29.49 -12.09 3.81
CA ARG A 60 29.17 -13.53 3.90
C ARG A 60 27.71 -13.79 3.56
N GLY A 61 26.79 -12.97 4.06
CA GLY A 61 25.36 -13.07 3.75
C GLY A 61 25.13 -12.94 2.24
N LEU A 62 25.63 -11.86 1.64
CA LEU A 62 25.54 -11.62 0.20
C LEU A 62 26.13 -12.78 -0.62
N LEU A 63 27.31 -13.27 -0.26
CA LEU A 63 27.95 -14.40 -0.95
C LEU A 63 27.13 -15.69 -0.85
N ALA A 64 26.50 -15.95 0.31
CA ALA A 64 25.62 -17.11 0.50
C ALA A 64 24.33 -16.97 -0.31
N ASP A 65 23.71 -15.79 -0.31
CA ASP A 65 22.50 -15.50 -1.06
C ASP A 65 22.74 -15.60 -2.58
N LEU A 66 23.87 -15.08 -3.07
CA LEU A 66 24.24 -15.22 -4.48
C LEU A 66 24.51 -16.67 -4.86
N LYS A 67 25.14 -17.46 -3.99
CA LYS A 67 25.34 -18.90 -4.25
C LYS A 67 24.01 -19.65 -4.27
N ALA A 68 23.11 -19.35 -3.33
CA ALA A 68 21.77 -19.94 -3.29
C ALA A 68 20.99 -19.60 -4.57
N LYS A 69 20.97 -18.33 -4.98
CA LYS A 69 20.35 -17.87 -6.24
C LYS A 69 21.01 -18.48 -7.48
N SER A 70 22.33 -18.69 -7.46
CA SER A 70 23.03 -19.33 -8.58
C SER A 70 22.77 -20.83 -8.72
N ASN A 71 22.27 -21.49 -7.67
CA ASN A 71 21.88 -22.90 -7.74
C ASN A 71 20.44 -23.04 -8.26
N ASP A 72 19.71 -21.94 -8.41
CA ASP A 72 18.40 -21.91 -9.02
C ASP A 72 18.55 -21.98 -10.55
N GLU A 73 18.06 -23.07 -11.15
CA GLU A 73 18.22 -23.35 -12.59
C GLU A 73 17.58 -22.25 -13.45
N ASP A 74 16.51 -21.63 -12.96
CA ASP A 74 15.79 -20.57 -13.65
C ASP A 74 16.58 -19.25 -13.65
N PHE A 75 17.29 -18.96 -12.56
CA PHE A 75 18.14 -17.77 -12.43
C PHE A 75 19.40 -17.86 -13.30
N GLN A 76 20.04 -19.03 -13.36
CA GLN A 76 21.17 -19.31 -14.27
C GLN A 76 20.78 -19.13 -15.73
N THR A 77 19.56 -19.54 -16.07
CA THR A 77 19.00 -19.44 -17.42
C THR A 77 18.78 -17.97 -17.82
N ILE A 78 18.31 -17.11 -16.92
CA ILE A 78 17.96 -15.72 -17.24
C ILE A 78 19.21 -14.81 -17.36
N ILE A 79 20.34 -15.13 -16.72
CA ILE A 79 21.44 -14.17 -16.55
C ILE A 79 22.54 -14.19 -17.61
N THR A 80 22.71 -15.23 -18.43
CA THR A 80 23.92 -15.29 -19.27
C THR A 80 23.71 -14.76 -20.69
N TYR A 81 23.88 -13.46 -20.92
CA TYR A 81 24.40 -12.99 -22.21
C TYR A 81 25.89 -13.31 -22.27
N LYS A 82 26.24 -14.46 -22.84
CA LYS A 82 27.63 -14.86 -23.07
C LYS A 82 28.01 -14.58 -24.51
N THR A 83 28.89 -13.60 -24.72
CA THR A 83 29.53 -13.40 -26.02
C THR A 83 30.37 -14.64 -26.37
N LEU A 84 30.22 -15.12 -27.60
CA LEU A 84 30.98 -16.28 -28.08
C LEU A 84 32.41 -15.84 -28.41
N ASP A 85 33.37 -16.26 -27.59
CA ASP A 85 34.80 -16.16 -27.92
C ASP A 85 35.13 -17.19 -29.02
N VAL A 86 35.15 -16.71 -30.27
CA VAL A 86 35.30 -17.54 -31.47
C VAL A 86 36.67 -18.24 -31.50
N GLU A 87 37.74 -17.55 -31.08
CA GLU A 87 39.09 -18.10 -31.12
C GLU A 87 39.25 -19.25 -30.13
N ASN A 88 38.80 -19.06 -28.89
CA ASN A 88 38.84 -20.11 -27.89
C ASN A 88 37.87 -21.25 -28.21
N PHE A 89 36.72 -20.95 -28.82
CA PHE A 89 35.74 -21.94 -29.26
C PHE A 89 36.30 -22.86 -30.35
N ILE A 90 36.97 -22.31 -31.37
CA ILE A 90 37.62 -23.09 -32.44
C ILE A 90 38.78 -23.93 -31.87
N ARG A 91 39.57 -23.36 -30.95
CA ARG A 91 40.70 -24.07 -30.31
C ARG A 91 40.24 -25.27 -29.48
N THR A 92 39.10 -25.14 -28.82
CA THR A 92 38.49 -26.17 -27.96
C THR A 92 37.76 -27.23 -28.80
N ASN A 93 37.03 -26.82 -29.83
CA ASN A 93 36.27 -27.70 -30.71
C ASN A 93 36.99 -27.87 -32.06
N ARG A 94 37.99 -28.75 -32.11
CA ARG A 94 38.87 -28.91 -33.27
C ARG A 94 38.26 -29.63 -34.48
N THR A 95 37.09 -30.27 -34.33
CA THR A 95 36.43 -31.01 -35.41
C THR A 95 35.11 -30.35 -35.81
N PRO A 96 34.72 -30.39 -37.11
CA PRO A 96 33.43 -29.87 -37.56
C PRO A 96 32.23 -30.51 -36.83
N ARG A 97 32.35 -31.78 -36.44
CA ARG A 97 31.33 -32.50 -35.67
C ARG A 97 31.19 -31.96 -34.25
N ALA A 98 32.31 -31.68 -33.56
CA ALA A 98 32.29 -31.09 -32.22
C ALA A 98 31.75 -29.65 -32.25
N ILE A 99 32.12 -28.87 -33.26
CA ILE A 99 31.57 -27.52 -33.48
C ILE A 99 30.06 -27.59 -33.67
N LYS A 100 29.55 -28.49 -34.52
CA LYS A 100 28.11 -28.65 -34.73
C LYS A 100 27.38 -29.04 -33.44
N ALA A 101 27.92 -29.98 -32.66
CA ALA A 101 27.31 -30.43 -31.41
C ALA A 101 27.24 -29.31 -30.37
N THR A 102 28.33 -28.56 -30.18
CA THR A 102 28.39 -27.45 -29.23
C THR A 102 27.53 -26.26 -29.64
N LEU A 103 27.44 -25.95 -30.95
CA LEU A 103 26.48 -24.95 -31.44
C LEU A 103 25.03 -25.39 -31.25
N MET A 104 24.72 -26.67 -31.43
CA MET A 104 23.38 -27.21 -31.14
C MET A 104 23.03 -27.13 -29.66
N GLU A 105 24.00 -27.42 -28.78
CA GLU A 105 23.84 -27.28 -27.33
C GLU A 105 23.63 -25.82 -26.92
N LEU A 106 24.40 -24.90 -27.48
CA LEU A 106 24.24 -23.47 -27.29
C LEU A 106 22.85 -22.99 -27.75
N ASN A 107 22.38 -23.45 -28.91
CA ASN A 107 21.05 -23.10 -29.40
C ASN A 107 19.94 -23.65 -28.47
N ARG A 108 20.08 -24.89 -27.99
CA ARG A 108 19.15 -25.46 -26.99
C ARG A 108 19.16 -24.67 -25.68
N HIS A 109 20.33 -24.19 -25.26
CA HIS A 109 20.44 -23.31 -24.10
C HIS A 109 19.62 -22.03 -24.31
N TYR A 110 19.85 -21.30 -25.40
CA TYR A 110 19.07 -20.09 -25.71
C TYR A 110 17.57 -20.35 -25.87
N LYS A 111 17.17 -21.49 -26.44
CA LYS A 111 15.76 -21.89 -26.50
C LYS A 111 15.14 -21.97 -25.10
N ARG A 112 15.84 -22.61 -24.14
CA ARG A 112 15.38 -22.68 -22.74
C ARG A 112 15.28 -21.30 -22.11
N ILE A 113 16.23 -20.41 -22.38
CA ILE A 113 16.16 -19.01 -21.91
C ILE A 113 14.89 -18.33 -22.38
N VAL A 114 14.57 -18.44 -23.67
CA VAL A 114 13.38 -17.82 -24.24
C VAL A 114 12.11 -18.44 -23.66
N GLU A 115 12.06 -19.76 -23.50
CA GLU A 115 10.92 -20.46 -22.89
C GLU A 115 10.66 -20.00 -21.45
N VAL A 116 11.71 -19.90 -20.63
CA VAL A 116 11.61 -19.40 -19.24
C VAL A 116 11.20 -17.93 -19.24
N ALA A 117 11.82 -17.08 -20.07
CA ALA A 117 11.48 -15.66 -20.16
C ALA A 117 10.01 -15.43 -20.55
N LEU A 118 9.44 -16.28 -21.41
CA LEU A 118 8.02 -16.26 -21.74
C LEU A 118 7.14 -16.61 -20.53
N GLN A 119 7.52 -17.62 -19.75
CA GLN A 119 6.78 -17.98 -18.53
C GLN A 119 6.76 -16.82 -17.51
N PHE A 120 7.92 -16.17 -17.29
CA PHE A 120 8.01 -15.00 -16.43
C PHE A 120 7.18 -13.82 -16.95
N LYS A 121 7.14 -13.61 -18.27
CA LYS A 121 6.29 -12.59 -18.88
C LYS A 121 4.82 -12.88 -18.60
N ASP A 122 4.36 -14.11 -18.81
CA ASP A 122 2.98 -14.51 -18.58
C ASP A 122 2.58 -14.38 -17.10
N GLU A 123 3.47 -14.73 -16.18
CA GLU A 123 3.26 -14.54 -14.75
C GLU A 123 3.22 -13.06 -14.36
N ALA A 124 4.13 -12.24 -14.90
CA ALA A 124 4.14 -10.81 -14.67
C ALA A 124 2.86 -10.14 -15.18
N ASP A 125 2.34 -10.56 -16.33
CA ASP A 125 1.09 -10.04 -16.89
C ASP A 125 -0.12 -10.46 -16.03
N LYS A 126 -0.18 -11.71 -15.53
CA LYS A 126 -1.20 -12.14 -14.56
C LYS A 126 -1.14 -11.32 -13.27
N LEU A 127 0.06 -11.10 -12.71
CA LEU A 127 0.25 -10.31 -11.50
C LEU A 127 -0.16 -8.85 -11.72
N ARG A 128 0.11 -8.27 -12.89
CA ARG A 128 -0.37 -6.93 -13.26
C ARG A 128 -1.89 -6.85 -13.28
N GLU A 129 -2.56 -7.85 -13.84
CA GLU A 129 -4.04 -7.89 -13.83
C GLU A 129 -4.60 -8.00 -12.41
N ILE A 130 -3.99 -8.84 -11.57
CA ILE A 130 -4.40 -9.01 -10.18
C ILE A 130 -4.18 -7.70 -9.40
N ASN A 131 -3.03 -7.04 -9.56
CA ASN A 131 -2.75 -5.76 -8.92
C ASN A 131 -3.75 -4.68 -9.34
N LYS A 132 -4.06 -4.56 -10.64
CA LYS A 132 -5.12 -3.63 -11.11
C LYS A 132 -6.48 -3.93 -10.46
N LYS A 133 -6.85 -5.21 -10.32
CA LYS A 133 -8.10 -5.61 -9.65
C LYS A 133 -8.07 -5.29 -8.15
N LEU A 134 -6.91 -5.41 -7.50
CA LEU A 134 -6.73 -5.08 -6.09
C LEU A 134 -6.80 -3.56 -5.88
N GLU A 135 -6.12 -2.76 -6.71
CA GLU A 135 -6.17 -1.29 -6.68
C GLU A 135 -7.62 -0.78 -6.79
N LEU A 136 -8.41 -1.33 -7.72
CA LEU A 136 -9.83 -0.99 -7.85
C LEU A 136 -10.67 -1.40 -6.62
N LYS A 137 -10.31 -2.50 -5.95
CA LYS A 137 -11.00 -2.92 -4.73
C LYS A 137 -10.63 -2.05 -3.53
N THR A 138 -9.36 -1.65 -3.43
CA THR A 138 -8.90 -0.75 -2.36
C THR A 138 -9.50 0.63 -2.52
N GLU A 139 -9.57 1.16 -3.74
CA GLU A 139 -10.22 2.46 -4.01
C GLU A 139 -11.71 2.44 -3.64
N LYS A 140 -12.43 1.35 -3.98
CA LYS A 140 -13.82 1.17 -3.56
C LYS A 140 -13.96 1.10 -2.04
N ALA A 141 -13.10 0.33 -1.38
CA ALA A 141 -13.14 0.20 0.09
C ALA A 141 -12.85 1.54 0.79
N GLU A 142 -11.93 2.36 0.26
CA GLU A 142 -11.65 3.70 0.79
C GLU A 142 -12.84 4.65 0.63
N ASN A 143 -13.54 4.58 -0.50
CA ASN A 143 -14.75 5.37 -0.72
C ASN A 143 -15.89 4.93 0.20
N ASP A 144 -16.12 3.62 0.33
CA ASP A 144 -17.11 3.06 1.25
C ASP A 144 -16.80 3.42 2.72
N GLU A 145 -15.52 3.49 3.10
CA GLU A 145 -15.10 3.91 4.43
C GLU A 145 -15.38 5.39 4.69
N LYS A 146 -15.14 6.26 3.69
CA LYS A 146 -15.48 7.69 3.78
C LYS A 146 -16.98 7.89 3.94
N GLU A 147 -17.79 7.24 3.10
CA GLU A 147 -19.25 7.31 3.18
C GLU A 147 -19.75 6.81 4.55
N ARG A 148 -19.18 5.71 5.07
CA ARG A 148 -19.51 5.23 6.42
C ARG A 148 -19.17 6.22 7.52
N LYS A 149 -18.06 6.95 7.42
CA LYS A 149 -17.69 7.98 8.39
C LYS A 149 -18.65 9.17 8.35
N GLU A 150 -19.01 9.63 7.15
CA GLU A 150 -19.99 10.70 6.97
C GLU A 150 -21.36 10.33 7.55
N LEU A 151 -21.84 9.12 7.27
CA LEU A 151 -23.09 8.60 7.83
C LEU A 151 -23.01 8.43 9.36
N GLN A 152 -21.87 8.00 9.90
CA GLN A 152 -21.68 7.93 11.36
C GLN A 152 -21.73 9.30 12.00
N ASP A 153 -21.08 10.31 11.40
CA ASP A 153 -21.10 11.68 11.89
C ASP A 153 -22.52 12.27 11.83
N GLU A 154 -23.28 11.98 10.77
CA GLU A 154 -24.68 12.37 10.66
C GLU A 154 -25.54 11.69 11.73
N VAL A 155 -25.37 10.38 11.95
CA VAL A 155 -26.07 9.65 13.02
C VAL A 155 -25.75 10.23 14.39
N VAL A 156 -24.50 10.60 14.67
CA VAL A 156 -24.11 11.23 15.94
C VAL A 156 -24.78 12.61 16.08
N LYS A 157 -24.78 13.42 15.03
CA LYS A 157 -25.46 14.73 15.01
C LYS A 157 -26.96 14.57 15.23
N LEU A 158 -27.62 13.68 14.49
CA LEU A 158 -29.05 13.38 14.65
C LEU A 158 -29.37 12.87 16.05
N ARG A 159 -28.54 11.99 16.63
CA ARG A 159 -28.68 11.55 18.03
C ARG A 159 -28.51 12.70 19.00
N SER A 160 -27.58 13.62 18.76
CA SER A 160 -27.41 14.81 19.62
C SER A 160 -28.60 15.75 19.53
N ILE A 161 -29.16 15.94 18.34
CA ILE A 161 -30.39 16.72 18.11
C ILE A 161 -31.56 16.05 18.81
N LEU A 162 -31.73 14.73 18.67
CA LEU A 162 -32.76 13.99 19.40
C LEU A 162 -32.59 14.16 20.92
N LYS A 163 -31.38 13.99 21.46
CA LYS A 163 -31.14 14.19 22.91
C LYS A 163 -31.39 15.63 23.39
N THR A 164 -31.16 16.62 22.53
CA THR A 164 -31.24 18.05 22.89
C THR A 164 -32.62 18.65 22.60
N SER A 165 -33.27 18.19 21.54
CA SER A 165 -34.53 18.73 20.99
C SER A 165 -35.73 17.81 21.19
N VAL A 166 -35.54 16.49 21.37
CA VAL A 166 -36.58 15.61 21.92
C VAL A 166 -36.37 15.59 23.43
N TYR A 167 -37.06 16.55 24.04
CA TYR A 167 -37.03 16.96 25.43
C TYR A 167 -36.82 15.83 26.45
N PRO A 168 -35.71 15.86 27.21
CA PRO A 168 -35.53 15.05 28.42
C PRO A 168 -36.66 15.26 29.44
N GLU A 169 -37.30 16.42 29.41
CA GLU A 169 -38.38 16.78 30.32
C GLU A 169 -39.72 16.21 29.87
N ILE A 170 -40.08 16.30 28.57
CA ILE A 170 -41.29 15.67 28.02
C ILE A 170 -41.18 14.14 28.10
N ALA A 171 -40.00 13.57 27.82
CA ALA A 171 -39.78 12.13 28.01
C ALA A 171 -39.89 11.73 29.48
N LYS A 172 -39.42 12.55 30.43
CA LYS A 172 -39.59 12.31 31.87
C LYS A 172 -41.04 12.42 32.31
N GLU A 173 -41.81 13.37 31.78
CA GLU A 173 -43.23 13.55 32.10
C GLU A 173 -44.08 12.40 31.52
N LEU A 174 -43.84 11.97 30.28
CA LEU A 174 -44.49 10.79 29.67
C LEU A 174 -44.21 9.50 30.47
N LEU A 175 -42.96 9.34 30.93
CA LEU A 175 -42.58 8.21 31.80
C LEU A 175 -43.13 8.32 33.23
N LYS A 176 -43.52 9.51 33.72
CA LYS A 176 -44.25 9.68 34.98
C LYS A 176 -45.73 9.31 34.81
N GLU A 177 -46.37 9.72 33.71
CA GLU A 177 -47.76 9.37 33.40
C GLU A 177 -47.97 7.86 33.24
N GLU A 178 -47.01 7.15 32.62
CA GLU A 178 -47.01 5.69 32.53
C GLU A 178 -46.58 4.99 33.85
N GLY A 179 -46.28 5.74 34.91
CA GLY A 179 -45.96 5.20 36.24
C GLY A 179 -44.56 4.61 36.40
N LEU A 180 -43.65 4.84 35.44
CA LEU A 180 -42.31 4.24 35.37
C LEU A 180 -41.22 5.06 36.10
N LEU A 181 -41.47 6.34 36.41
CA LEU A 181 -40.55 7.24 37.12
C LEU A 181 -41.16 7.84 38.40
N LYS A 182 -40.46 7.73 39.54
CA LYS A 182 -40.82 8.34 40.83
C LYS A 182 -39.86 9.49 41.15
N SER A 183 -40.21 10.72 40.78
CA SER A 183 -39.46 11.90 41.23
C SER A 183 -40.38 13.12 41.37
N ASP A 184 -40.26 13.82 42.49
CA ASP A 184 -41.25 14.79 43.01
C ASP A 184 -41.03 16.24 42.53
N THR A 185 -40.11 16.49 41.61
CA THR A 185 -39.88 17.83 41.07
C THR A 185 -40.67 18.03 39.77
N LYS A 186 -41.76 18.81 39.85
CA LYS A 186 -42.45 19.39 38.68
C LYS A 186 -41.65 20.60 38.20
N VAL A 187 -41.22 20.58 36.93
CA VAL A 187 -40.47 21.69 36.31
C VAL A 187 -41.34 22.47 35.32
N ILE A 188 -42.45 21.89 34.84
CA ILE A 188 -43.36 22.50 33.86
C ILE A 188 -44.78 22.60 34.46
N THR A 189 -45.49 23.68 34.14
CA THR A 189 -46.90 23.89 34.54
C THR A 189 -47.85 23.14 33.62
N ASP A 190 -48.87 22.50 34.19
CA ASP A 190 -49.82 21.63 33.49
C ASP A 190 -50.57 22.37 32.35
N GLU A 191 -50.74 23.70 32.45
CA GLU A 191 -51.37 24.54 31.42
C GLU A 191 -50.53 24.68 30.14
N PHE A 192 -49.19 24.69 30.23
CA PHE A 192 -48.31 24.82 29.08
C PHE A 192 -48.24 23.51 28.27
N LEU A 193 -48.41 22.37 28.93
CA LEU A 193 -48.45 21.06 28.26
C LEU A 193 -49.72 20.89 27.45
N ALA A 194 -50.86 21.32 27.99
CA ALA A 194 -52.15 21.21 27.30
C ALA A 194 -52.21 22.08 26.02
N SER A 195 -51.51 23.22 25.97
CA SER A 195 -51.56 24.12 24.81
C SER A 195 -50.59 23.74 23.68
N GLN A 196 -49.53 22.97 23.97
CA GLN A 196 -48.45 22.67 23.01
C GLN A 196 -48.40 21.21 22.54
N ILE A 197 -49.24 20.34 23.09
CA ILE A 197 -49.29 18.91 22.74
C ILE A 197 -50.55 18.61 21.93
N ILE A 198 -50.38 17.96 20.78
CA ILE A 198 -51.48 17.44 19.96
C ILE A 198 -51.81 16.03 20.47
N THR A 199 -52.96 15.89 21.11
CA THR A 199 -53.51 14.59 21.53
C THR A 199 -54.51 14.07 20.49
N VAL A 200 -54.92 12.79 20.63
CA VAL A 200 -55.82 12.11 19.69
C VAL A 200 -57.18 12.82 19.55
N ASP A 201 -57.60 13.56 20.58
CA ASP A 201 -58.86 14.29 20.63
C ASP A 201 -58.71 15.78 20.24
N THR A 202 -57.51 16.22 19.84
CA THR A 202 -57.29 17.63 19.47
C THR A 202 -57.84 17.89 18.06
N GLU A 203 -58.88 18.72 17.93
CA GLU A 203 -59.39 19.15 16.63
C GLU A 203 -58.36 20.02 15.91
N ILE A 204 -57.90 19.56 14.75
CA ILE A 204 -57.00 20.31 13.88
C ILE A 204 -57.86 21.26 13.03
N ASP A 205 -57.85 22.55 13.36
CA ASP A 205 -58.51 23.56 12.53
C ASP A 205 -57.63 23.90 11.31
N PHE A 206 -58.17 23.72 10.11
CA PHE A 206 -57.50 24.03 8.84
C PHE A 206 -57.80 25.44 8.33
N SER A 207 -58.44 26.27 9.14
CA SER A 207 -58.72 27.66 8.78
C SER A 207 -57.40 28.44 8.59
N LYS A 208 -57.17 28.93 7.37
CA LYS A 208 -56.04 29.82 7.08
C LYS A 208 -56.27 31.16 7.77
N GLU A 209 -55.71 31.35 8.95
CA GLU A 209 -55.60 32.68 9.52
C GLU A 209 -54.71 33.55 8.63
N THR A 210 -55.31 34.51 7.93
CA THR A 210 -54.60 35.64 7.34
C THR A 210 -54.00 36.49 8.46
N ILE A 211 -52.75 36.21 8.80
CA ILE A 211 -51.95 37.04 9.71
C ILE A 211 -51.82 38.42 9.08
N SER A 212 -52.52 39.39 9.65
CA SER A 212 -52.34 40.81 9.35
C SER A 212 -50.97 41.24 9.90
N GLN A 213 -50.09 41.62 8.99
CA GLN A 213 -48.75 42.10 9.31
C GLN A 213 -48.83 43.37 10.18
N SER A 214 -48.32 43.30 11.41
CA SER A 214 -47.76 44.47 12.07
C SER A 214 -46.38 44.15 12.62
N GLY A 215 -45.36 44.80 12.05
CA GLY A 215 -44.16 45.18 12.78
C GLY A 215 -43.15 44.11 13.19
N SER A 216 -42.84 43.12 12.36
CA SER A 216 -41.52 42.46 12.41
C SER A 216 -41.29 41.63 11.14
N GLN A 217 -40.30 42.00 10.33
CA GLN A 217 -39.89 41.22 9.17
C GLN A 217 -39.47 39.82 9.66
N SER A 218 -40.32 38.82 9.39
CA SER A 218 -40.04 37.46 9.81
C SER A 218 -38.82 36.93 9.06
N LYS A 219 -37.87 36.33 9.79
CA LYS A 219 -36.64 35.73 9.25
C LYS A 219 -36.92 34.71 8.12
N VAL A 220 -38.13 34.16 8.10
CA VAL A 220 -38.62 33.21 7.09
C VAL A 220 -38.77 33.86 5.70
N VAL A 221 -39.19 35.12 5.61
CA VAL A 221 -39.29 35.86 4.34
C VAL A 221 -37.89 36.14 3.77
N ASN A 222 -36.90 36.38 4.64
CA ASN A 222 -35.51 36.59 4.20
C ASN A 222 -34.87 35.31 3.65
N ILE A 223 -35.16 34.14 4.23
CA ILE A 223 -34.62 32.85 3.73
C ILE A 223 -35.20 32.51 2.35
N LYS A 224 -36.50 32.76 2.14
CA LYS A 224 -37.14 32.53 0.84
C LYS A 224 -36.58 33.46 -0.25
N ASN A 225 -36.40 34.74 0.07
CA ASN A 225 -35.78 35.70 -0.85
C ASN A 225 -34.30 35.39 -1.15
N MET A 226 -33.56 34.73 -0.25
CA MET A 226 -32.18 34.28 -0.52
C MET A 226 -32.14 33.04 -1.42
N LEU A 227 -33.08 32.10 -1.25
CA LEU A 227 -33.20 30.90 -2.09
C LEU A 227 -33.65 31.23 -3.51
N ASP A 228 -34.63 32.13 -3.66
CA ASP A 228 -35.16 32.53 -4.99
C ASP A 228 -34.17 33.41 -5.78
N ASN A 229 -33.24 34.11 -5.12
CA ASN A 229 -32.14 34.82 -5.80
C ASN A 229 -30.97 33.90 -6.19
N ALA A 230 -30.82 32.76 -5.52
CA ALA A 230 -29.75 31.79 -5.81
C ALA A 230 -30.10 30.84 -6.97
N THR A 231 -31.37 30.75 -7.37
CA THR A 231 -31.88 29.85 -8.41
C THR A 231 -32.19 30.54 -9.75
N LYS A 232 -31.56 31.69 -10.03
CA LYS A 232 -31.51 32.22 -11.42
C LYS A 232 -30.51 31.41 -12.26
N TYR A 233 -30.97 30.26 -12.75
CA TYR A 233 -30.55 29.62 -14.00
C TYR A 233 -31.75 28.94 -14.65
#